data_AF-A0A0U1NRY8-F1
#
_entry.id   AF-A0A0U1NRY8-F1
#
_cell.length_a   1.000
_cell.length_b   1.000
_cell.length_c   1.000
_cell.angle_alpha   90.00
_cell.angle_beta   90.00
_cell.angle_gamma   90.00
#
_symmetry.space_group_name_H-M   'P 1'
#
loop_
_entity.id
_entity.type
_entity.pdbx_description
1 polymer ?
#
loop_
_entity_poly.entity_id
_entity_poly.type
_entity_poly.pdbx_seq_one_letter_code
_entity_poly.pdbx_strand_id
1 'polypeptide(L)'
;MAMRRWYHYLIYSCLLFLIGCGVNDTQEHQTIGEHRVNKGEEVMTRNIYIDPEIDLNSAKMVEIIIHFKTEPAKVAVAIAEMSGIPLSLDKAKQDVEDSHSRFQADVQKYLGQKQIPYSITHTYKTALNGVAMKLPGNEIKTLLQSGEIAAIYLNKEIQLNPPPQPE
;
A
#
# COMPACT_ATOMS: atom_id res chain seq x y z
N MET A 1 -44.14 5.14 29.74
CA MET A 1 -44.23 6.55 30.19
C MET A 1 -42.97 6.85 30.99
N ALA A 2 -42.25 7.96 30.88
CA ALA A 2 -42.35 9.11 30.03
C ALA A 2 -40.95 9.78 30.04
N MET A 3 -40.70 10.49 28.95
CA MET A 3 -39.48 11.19 28.55
C MET A 3 -39.23 12.46 29.40
N ARG A 4 -38.01 13.02 29.26
CA ARG A 4 -37.62 14.44 29.48
C ARG A 4 -37.27 14.90 30.90
N ARG A 5 -35.96 14.98 31.26
CA ARG A 5 -35.45 15.95 32.25
C ARG A 5 -33.98 16.37 32.06
N TRP A 6 -33.46 16.55 30.83
CA TRP A 6 -32.07 17.04 30.61
C TRP A 6 -32.02 18.44 29.94
N TYR A 7 -33.06 19.26 30.12
CA TYR A 7 -33.20 20.58 29.48
C TYR A 7 -33.03 21.79 30.43
N HIS A 8 -32.47 21.59 31.63
CA HIS A 8 -32.37 22.64 32.66
C HIS A 8 -30.97 23.23 32.87
N TYR A 9 -29.95 22.79 32.13
CA TYR A 9 -28.61 23.39 32.19
C TYR A 9 -28.36 24.49 31.14
N LEU A 10 -29.39 24.85 30.35
CA LEU A 10 -29.29 25.88 29.29
C LEU A 10 -29.79 27.28 29.70
N ILE A 11 -30.06 27.54 30.98
CA ILE A 11 -30.74 28.80 31.41
C ILE A 11 -29.91 29.65 32.40
N TYR A 12 -28.76 29.18 32.91
CA TYR A 12 -28.06 29.84 34.02
C TYR A 12 -26.68 30.46 33.70
N SER A 13 -26.49 30.98 32.49
CA SER A 13 -25.34 31.86 32.18
C SER A 13 -25.73 33.13 31.43
N CYS A 14 -27.03 33.45 31.41
CA CYS A 14 -27.51 34.75 30.96
C CYS A 14 -27.46 35.72 32.15
N LEU A 15 -26.97 36.94 31.89
CA LEU A 15 -26.71 38.07 32.79
C LEU A 15 -25.34 38.04 33.49
N LEU A 16 -24.40 38.77 32.89
CA LEU A 16 -23.78 39.96 33.50
C LEU A 16 -22.71 40.54 32.54
N PHE A 17 -23.11 41.49 31.70
CA PHE A 17 -22.61 42.88 31.71
C PHE A 17 -22.84 43.54 30.34
N LEU A 18 -23.81 44.44 30.35
CA LEU A 18 -24.00 45.51 29.39
C LEU A 18 -22.87 46.53 29.56
N ILE A 19 -22.08 46.78 28.52
CA ILE A 19 -21.55 48.11 28.21
C ILE A 19 -21.64 48.27 26.70
N GLY A 20 -22.51 49.18 26.27
CA GLY A 20 -22.71 49.51 24.86
C GLY A 20 -21.68 50.51 24.34
N CYS A 21 -21.51 50.51 23.02
CA CYS A 21 -21.36 51.68 22.16
C CYS A 21 -21.82 51.24 20.76
N GLY A 22 -22.67 52.04 20.13
CA GLY A 22 -23.27 51.73 18.84
C GLY A 22 -22.50 52.27 17.63
N VAL A 23 -23.17 52.10 16.47
CA VAL A 23 -23.02 52.77 15.16
C VAL A 23 -22.10 52.11 14.12
N ASN A 24 -22.78 51.48 13.16
CA ASN A 24 -22.70 51.44 11.69
C ASN A 24 -21.39 51.40 10.87
N ASP A 25 -21.55 50.61 9.80
CA ASP A 25 -20.98 50.63 8.44
C ASP A 25 -19.58 50.05 8.16
N THR A 26 -19.63 48.88 7.52
CA THR A 26 -18.95 48.45 6.28
C THR A 26 -17.70 49.22 5.83
N GLN A 27 -16.54 48.54 5.76
CA GLN A 27 -15.84 48.16 4.52
C GLN A 27 -14.36 47.73 4.81
N GLU A 28 -13.94 46.66 4.12
CA GLU A 28 -12.57 46.16 3.79
C GLU A 28 -11.33 46.53 4.62
N HIS A 29 -10.52 45.52 5.01
CA HIS A 29 -9.15 45.29 4.48
C HIS A 29 -8.49 44.06 5.14
N GLN A 30 -7.61 43.38 4.39
CA GLN A 30 -6.85 42.17 4.71
C GLN A 30 -5.96 42.28 5.95
N THR A 31 -5.79 41.17 6.71
CA THR A 31 -4.47 40.68 7.21
C THR A 31 -4.52 39.20 7.64
N ILE A 32 -3.73 38.38 6.92
CA ILE A 32 -2.82 37.30 7.34
C ILE A 32 -2.99 36.72 8.77
N GLY A 33 -3.12 35.39 8.83
CA GLY A 33 -2.41 34.57 9.83
C GLY A 33 -3.25 33.57 10.62
N GLU A 34 -3.35 32.33 10.14
CA GLU A 34 -3.07 31.13 10.95
C GLU A 34 -2.92 29.92 10.00
N HIS A 35 -1.70 29.70 9.53
CA HIS A 35 -1.31 28.48 8.85
C HIS A 35 -1.26 27.37 9.91
N ARG A 36 -2.38 26.66 10.09
CA ARG A 36 -2.38 25.39 10.82
C ARG A 36 -1.61 24.39 9.97
N VAL A 37 -0.36 24.17 10.37
CA VAL A 37 0.50 23.10 9.86
C VAL A 37 -0.24 21.79 10.09
N ASN A 38 -0.88 21.28 9.04
CA ASN A 38 -1.36 19.92 9.02
C ASN A 38 -0.13 19.02 9.05
N LYS A 39 0.05 18.36 10.19
CA LYS A 39 1.04 17.31 10.44
C LYS A 39 0.98 16.34 9.26
N GLY A 40 2.08 16.30 8.51
CA GLY A 40 2.20 15.60 7.24
C GLY A 40 1.60 14.21 7.32
N GLU A 41 0.56 14.00 6.52
CA GLU A 41 0.31 12.70 5.95
C GLU A 41 1.48 12.48 4.99
N GLU A 42 2.49 11.75 5.45
CA GLU A 42 3.58 11.31 4.61
C GLU A 42 2.99 10.33 3.60
N VAL A 43 2.57 10.87 2.46
CA VAL A 43 2.28 10.08 1.27
C VAL A 43 3.63 9.52 0.83
N MET A 44 4.01 8.39 1.42
CA MET A 44 5.10 7.56 0.97
C MET A 44 4.84 7.26 -0.51
N THR A 45 5.51 7.99 -1.40
CA THR A 45 5.46 7.76 -2.85
C THR A 45 5.89 6.33 -3.10
N ARG A 46 4.92 5.44 -3.30
CA ARG A 46 5.15 4.02 -3.59
C ARG A 46 5.75 3.94 -4.99
N ASN A 47 7.07 4.03 -5.09
CA ASN A 47 7.74 3.85 -6.37
C ASN A 47 7.88 2.36 -6.65
N ILE A 48 6.87 1.78 -7.30
CA ILE A 48 6.88 0.38 -7.75
C ILE A 48 7.61 0.31 -9.09
N TYR A 49 8.65 -0.50 -9.19
CA TYR A 49 9.30 -0.77 -10.47
C TYR A 49 8.40 -1.65 -11.35
N ILE A 50 8.25 -1.31 -12.63
CA ILE A 50 7.57 -2.14 -13.63
C ILE A 50 8.51 -2.28 -14.82
N ASP A 51 8.77 -3.51 -15.24
CA ASP A 51 9.58 -3.80 -16.41
C ASP A 51 9.00 -3.10 -17.66
N PRO A 52 9.78 -2.24 -18.34
CA PRO A 52 9.30 -1.45 -19.48
C PRO A 52 8.91 -2.30 -20.69
N GLU A 53 9.29 -3.58 -20.75
CA GLU A 53 8.86 -4.49 -21.81
C GLU A 53 7.40 -4.96 -21.65
N ILE A 54 6.77 -4.70 -20.49
CA ILE A 54 5.37 -5.02 -20.26
C ILE A 54 4.45 -3.99 -20.93
N ASP A 55 3.64 -4.44 -21.89
CA ASP A 55 2.59 -3.59 -22.48
C ASP A 55 1.38 -3.47 -21.54
N LEU A 56 1.34 -2.37 -20.78
CA LEU A 56 0.27 -2.02 -19.84
C LEU A 56 -1.03 -1.51 -20.50
N ASN A 57 -1.16 -1.60 -21.82
CA ASN A 57 -2.37 -1.24 -22.55
C ASN A 57 -2.96 -2.42 -23.34
N SER A 58 -2.27 -3.55 -23.37
CA SER A 58 -2.69 -4.75 -24.10
C SER A 58 -3.70 -5.58 -23.31
N ALA A 59 -4.78 -5.99 -23.98
CA ALA A 59 -5.72 -6.98 -23.45
C ALA A 59 -5.19 -8.43 -23.52
N LYS A 60 -4.00 -8.65 -24.10
CA LYS A 60 -3.39 -9.99 -24.17
C LYS A 60 -2.96 -10.43 -22.78
N MET A 61 -3.13 -11.73 -22.51
CA MET A 61 -2.60 -12.35 -21.30
C MET A 61 -1.06 -12.34 -21.35
N VAL A 62 -0.44 -11.76 -20.34
CA VAL A 62 1.00 -11.75 -20.14
C VAL A 62 1.33 -12.49 -18.86
N GLU A 63 2.50 -13.11 -18.80
CA GLU A 63 3.02 -13.72 -17.57
C GLU A 63 4.06 -12.80 -16.94
N ILE A 64 3.90 -12.54 -15.66
CA ILE A 64 4.72 -11.62 -14.89
C ILE A 64 5.21 -12.29 -13.61
N ILE A 65 6.31 -11.77 -13.08
CA ILE A 65 6.80 -12.07 -11.73
C ILE A 65 6.61 -10.83 -10.87
N ILE A 66 5.87 -10.98 -9.78
CA ILE A 66 5.67 -9.94 -8.77
C ILE A 66 6.62 -10.20 -7.61
N HIS A 67 7.51 -9.26 -7.35
CA HIS A 67 8.41 -9.26 -6.21
C HIS A 67 7.76 -8.53 -5.03
N PHE A 68 7.72 -9.18 -3.86
CA PHE A 68 7.17 -8.60 -2.65
C PHE A 68 8.20 -7.74 -1.90
N LYS A 69 7.70 -6.80 -1.09
CA LYS A 69 8.53 -5.97 -0.19
C LYS A 69 9.12 -6.75 0.98
N THR A 70 8.44 -7.78 1.43
CA THR A 70 8.94 -8.63 2.53
C THR A 70 10.12 -9.45 2.01
N GLU A 71 11.27 -9.30 2.66
CA GLU A 71 12.47 -10.06 2.34
C GLU A 71 12.29 -11.56 2.59
N PRO A 72 12.96 -12.45 1.84
CA PRO A 72 13.01 -13.85 2.20
C PRO A 72 13.63 -14.04 3.59
N ALA A 73 13.12 -15.03 4.34
CA ALA A 73 13.37 -15.13 5.77
C ALA A 73 14.87 -15.13 6.16
N LYS A 74 15.72 -15.84 5.41
CA LYS A 74 17.16 -15.89 5.68
C LYS A 74 17.85 -14.54 5.43
N VAL A 75 17.40 -13.81 4.41
CA VAL A 75 17.90 -12.48 4.07
C VAL A 75 17.49 -11.47 5.15
N ALA A 76 16.23 -11.51 5.57
CA ALA A 76 15.70 -10.67 6.64
C ALA A 76 16.49 -10.84 7.95
N VAL A 77 16.77 -12.08 8.36
CA VAL A 77 17.57 -12.37 9.56
C VAL A 77 18.99 -11.82 9.42
N ALA A 78 19.66 -12.04 8.29
CA ALA A 78 21.01 -11.51 8.07
C ALA A 78 21.05 -9.97 8.13
N ILE A 79 20.07 -9.29 7.53
CA ILE A 79 19.94 -7.82 7.59
C ILE A 79 19.72 -7.35 9.04
N ALA A 80 18.85 -8.03 9.79
CA ALA A 80 18.55 -7.70 11.17
C ALA A 80 19.78 -7.88 12.08
N GLU A 81 20.52 -8.98 11.93
CA GLU A 81 21.78 -9.25 12.64
C GLU A 81 22.82 -8.16 12.38
N MET A 82 23.04 -7.77 11.11
CA MET A 82 23.94 -6.67 10.75
C MET A 82 23.50 -5.33 11.35
N SER A 83 22.19 -5.15 11.55
CA SER A 83 21.60 -3.94 12.12
C SER A 83 21.47 -3.99 13.65
N GLY A 84 21.90 -5.09 14.30
CA GLY A 84 21.76 -5.28 15.75
C GLY A 84 20.31 -5.47 16.23
N ILE A 85 19.38 -5.81 15.33
CA ILE A 85 17.96 -6.00 15.63
C ILE A 85 17.71 -7.51 15.82
N PRO A 86 17.10 -7.95 16.93
CA PRO A 86 16.76 -9.35 17.12
C PRO A 86 15.59 -9.75 16.20
N LEU A 87 15.82 -10.73 15.32
CA LEU A 87 14.79 -11.34 14.49
C LEU A 87 15.03 -12.85 14.42
N SER A 88 14.07 -13.66 14.87
CA SER A 88 14.17 -15.11 14.74
C SER A 88 13.82 -15.57 13.33
N LEU A 89 14.42 -16.67 12.90
CA LEU A 89 14.12 -17.28 11.61
C LEU A 89 12.64 -17.66 11.48
N ASP A 90 12.01 -18.15 12.55
CA ASP A 90 10.60 -18.55 12.49
C ASP A 90 9.67 -17.35 12.38
N LYS A 91 9.99 -16.22 13.03
CA LYS A 91 9.25 -14.98 12.83
C LYS A 91 9.40 -14.47 11.40
N ALA A 92 10.62 -14.47 10.87
CA ALA A 92 10.87 -14.05 9.49
C ALA A 92 10.17 -14.95 8.45
N LYS A 93 10.08 -16.26 8.69
CA LYS A 93 9.28 -17.19 7.87
C LYS A 93 7.79 -16.86 7.96
N GLN A 94 7.29 -16.55 9.15
CA GLN A 94 5.89 -16.15 9.33
C GLN A 94 5.59 -14.87 8.56
N ASP A 95 6.50 -13.89 8.57
CA ASP A 95 6.31 -12.63 7.83
C ASP A 95 6.24 -12.87 6.31
N VAL A 96 7.00 -13.84 5.79
CA VAL A 96 6.87 -14.31 4.40
C VAL A 96 5.46 -14.88 4.17
N GLU A 97 5.01 -15.84 4.98
CA GLU A 97 3.66 -16.43 4.82
C GLU A 97 2.53 -15.40 4.93
N ASP A 98 2.66 -14.45 5.84
CA ASP A 98 1.70 -13.37 6.02
C ASP A 98 1.68 -12.44 4.79
N SER A 99 2.83 -12.18 4.16
CA SER A 99 2.91 -11.40 2.92
C SER A 99 2.17 -12.07 1.76
N HIS A 100 2.30 -13.39 1.61
CA HIS A 100 1.54 -14.15 0.63
C HIS A 100 0.04 -14.12 0.91
N SER A 101 -0.35 -14.24 2.17
CA SER A 101 -1.76 -14.18 2.58
C SER A 101 -2.39 -12.82 2.30
N ARG A 102 -1.67 -11.73 2.60
CA ARG A 102 -2.12 -10.35 2.29
C ARG A 102 -2.20 -10.12 0.79
N PHE A 103 -1.19 -10.55 0.03
CA PHE A 103 -1.21 -10.42 -1.42
C PHE A 103 -2.36 -11.21 -2.06
N GLN A 104 -2.64 -12.42 -1.58
CA GLN A 104 -3.77 -13.23 -2.06
C GLN A 104 -5.12 -12.52 -1.81
N ALA A 105 -5.28 -11.88 -0.65
CA ALA A 105 -6.45 -11.08 -0.34
C ALA A 105 -6.57 -9.85 -1.26
N ASP A 106 -5.45 -9.17 -1.53
CA ASP A 106 -5.40 -8.05 -2.49
C ASP A 106 -5.78 -8.49 -3.90
N VAL A 107 -5.24 -9.62 -4.38
CA VAL A 107 -5.59 -10.19 -5.69
C VAL A 107 -7.09 -10.48 -5.79
N GLN A 108 -7.67 -11.10 -4.76
CA GLN A 108 -9.12 -11.35 -4.75
C GLN A 108 -9.94 -10.06 -4.74
N LYS A 109 -9.51 -9.05 -3.97
CA LYS A 109 -10.17 -7.75 -3.88
C LYS A 109 -10.11 -6.98 -5.20
N TYR A 110 -8.93 -6.89 -5.81
CA TYR A 110 -8.70 -6.02 -6.96
C TYR A 110 -9.00 -6.69 -8.31
N LEU A 111 -8.79 -8.00 -8.41
CA LEU A 111 -9.05 -8.78 -9.64
C LEU A 111 -10.30 -9.65 -9.51
N GLY A 112 -10.39 -10.47 -8.46
CA GLY A 112 -11.46 -11.46 -8.28
C GLY A 112 -12.86 -10.85 -8.21
N GLN A 113 -13.06 -9.83 -7.38
CA GLN A 113 -14.35 -9.13 -7.26
C GLN A 113 -14.77 -8.43 -8.56
N LYS A 114 -13.79 -8.02 -9.38
CA LYS A 114 -14.02 -7.41 -10.70
C LYS A 114 -14.12 -8.45 -11.82
N GLN A 115 -14.03 -9.74 -11.50
CA GLN A 115 -14.08 -10.85 -12.46
C GLN A 115 -13.01 -10.75 -13.55
N ILE A 116 -11.88 -10.10 -13.26
CA ILE A 116 -10.74 -10.05 -14.16
C ILE A 116 -10.10 -11.45 -14.19
N PRO A 117 -9.87 -12.05 -15.35
CA PRO A 117 -9.24 -13.37 -15.43
C PRO A 117 -7.77 -13.30 -15.00
N TYR A 118 -7.37 -14.16 -14.07
CA TYR A 118 -5.97 -14.31 -13.66
C TYR A 118 -5.65 -15.74 -13.23
N SER A 119 -4.37 -16.08 -13.16
CA SER A 119 -3.88 -17.32 -12.58
C SER A 119 -2.52 -17.10 -11.94
N ILE A 120 -2.33 -17.57 -10.71
CA ILE A 120 -1.01 -17.64 -10.07
C ILE A 120 -0.37 -18.95 -10.52
N THR A 121 0.73 -18.85 -11.27
CA THR A 121 1.42 -20.00 -11.88
C THR A 121 2.54 -20.53 -10.99
N HIS A 122 3.11 -19.69 -10.13
CA HIS A 122 4.16 -20.09 -9.20
C HIS A 122 4.23 -19.22 -7.94
N THR A 123 4.78 -19.75 -6.85
CA THR A 123 4.97 -19.06 -5.58
C THR A 123 6.42 -19.18 -5.13
N TYR A 124 7.07 -18.04 -4.88
CA TYR A 124 8.47 -17.94 -4.44
C TYR A 124 8.53 -17.49 -2.97
N LYS A 125 9.35 -18.17 -2.15
CA LYS A 125 9.48 -17.91 -0.70
C LYS A 125 10.92 -17.94 -0.17
N THR A 126 11.92 -18.16 -1.04
CA THR A 126 13.28 -18.54 -0.63
C THR A 126 14.37 -17.61 -1.16
N ALA A 127 14.81 -17.76 -2.41
CA ALA A 127 15.78 -16.84 -3.02
C ALA A 127 15.13 -15.52 -3.45
N LEU A 128 13.81 -15.57 -3.67
CA LEU A 128 12.90 -14.48 -3.98
C LEU A 128 11.65 -14.68 -3.12
N ASN A 129 11.02 -13.58 -2.70
CA ASN A 129 9.67 -13.62 -2.14
C ASN A 129 8.68 -12.97 -3.11
N GLY A 130 7.69 -13.72 -3.58
CA GLY A 130 6.79 -13.21 -4.62
C GLY A 130 5.99 -14.29 -5.34
N VAL A 131 5.34 -13.94 -6.44
CA VAL A 131 4.57 -14.89 -7.25
C VAL A 131 4.82 -14.70 -8.74
N ALA A 132 4.71 -15.78 -9.51
CA ALA A 132 4.48 -15.67 -10.95
C ALA A 132 2.97 -15.76 -11.21
N MET A 133 2.46 -14.90 -12.07
CA MET A 133 1.05 -14.91 -12.43
C MET A 133 0.79 -14.45 -13.86
N LYS A 134 -0.36 -14.85 -14.38
CA LYS A 134 -0.85 -14.52 -15.72
C LYS A 134 -2.13 -13.71 -15.63
N LEU A 135 -2.20 -12.60 -16.36
CA LEU A 135 -3.35 -11.69 -16.43
C LEU A 135 -3.26 -10.78 -17.67
N PRO A 136 -4.33 -10.09 -18.08
CA PRO A 136 -4.25 -9.09 -19.16
C PRO A 136 -3.29 -7.96 -18.82
N GLY A 137 -2.46 -7.53 -19.76
CA GLY A 137 -1.45 -6.48 -19.53
C GLY A 137 -2.05 -5.15 -19.05
N ASN A 138 -3.21 -4.77 -19.60
CA ASN A 138 -3.97 -3.59 -19.20
C ASN A 138 -4.53 -3.66 -17.76
N GLU A 139 -4.60 -4.84 -17.17
CA GLU A 139 -5.10 -5.04 -15.80
C GLU A 139 -3.99 -5.03 -14.74
N ILE A 140 -2.72 -5.04 -15.12
CA ILE A 140 -1.57 -5.00 -14.18
C ILE A 140 -1.63 -3.76 -13.28
N LYS A 141 -2.09 -2.62 -13.81
CA LYS A 141 -2.23 -1.38 -13.04
C LYS A 141 -3.19 -1.51 -11.84
N THR A 142 -4.13 -2.45 -11.88
CA THR A 142 -5.07 -2.67 -10.77
C THR A 142 -4.37 -3.25 -9.54
N LEU A 143 -3.28 -3.99 -9.72
CA LEU A 143 -2.48 -4.59 -8.65
C LEU A 143 -1.61 -3.57 -7.90
N LEU A 144 -1.31 -2.40 -8.49
CA LEU A 144 -0.46 -1.37 -7.86
C LEU A 144 -1.07 -0.78 -6.57
N GLN A 145 -2.33 -1.09 -6.30
CA GLN A 145 -3.01 -0.76 -5.04
C GLN A 145 -2.55 -1.63 -3.87
N SER A 146 -2.01 -2.82 -4.16
CA SER A 146 -1.49 -3.74 -3.15
C SER A 146 -0.33 -3.13 -2.37
N GLY A 147 -0.35 -3.34 -1.05
CA GLY A 147 0.72 -2.91 -0.16
C GLY A 147 1.98 -3.74 -0.31
N GLU A 148 1.87 -4.96 -0.82
CA GLU A 148 2.93 -5.97 -0.80
C GLU A 148 3.92 -5.85 -1.96
N ILE A 149 3.55 -5.19 -3.06
CA ILE A 149 4.34 -5.19 -4.30
C ILE A 149 5.51 -4.20 -4.20
N ALA A 150 6.72 -4.72 -4.41
CA ALA A 150 7.94 -3.93 -4.60
C ALA A 150 8.21 -3.68 -6.09
N ALA A 151 8.08 -4.72 -6.91
CA ALA A 151 8.39 -4.66 -8.33
C ALA A 151 7.60 -5.69 -9.15
N ILE A 152 7.44 -5.42 -10.44
CA ILE A 152 6.80 -6.30 -11.42
C ILE A 152 7.74 -6.47 -12.61
N TYR A 153 8.08 -7.73 -12.91
CA TYR A 153 8.96 -8.11 -14.01
C TYR A 153 8.20 -8.92 -15.05
N LEU A 154 8.58 -8.80 -16.32
CA LEU A 154 8.08 -9.71 -17.35
C LEU A 154 8.67 -11.10 -17.10
N ASN A 155 7.84 -12.16 -17.13
CA ASN A 155 8.38 -13.52 -17.06
C ASN A 155 9.04 -13.86 -18.40
N LYS A 156 10.35 -14.19 -18.38
CA LYS A 156 11.13 -14.52 -19.57
C LYS A 156 11.75 -15.89 -19.42
N GLU A 157 11.66 -16.70 -20.47
CA GLU A 157 12.46 -17.92 -20.59
C GLU A 157 13.85 -17.56 -21.12
N ILE A 158 14.88 -18.03 -20.42
CA ILE A 158 16.28 -17.84 -20.83
C ILE A 158 16.86 -19.21 -21.16
N GLN A 159 17.35 -19.39 -22.39
CA GLN A 159 18.10 -20.59 -22.77
C GLN A 159 19.59 -20.38 -22.47
N LEU A 160 20.15 -21.27 -21.67
CA LEU A 160 21.59 -21.30 -21.40
C LEU A 160 22.27 -22.27 -22.37
N ASN A 161 23.35 -21.83 -23.00
CA ASN A 161 24.21 -22.74 -23.73
C ASN A 161 25.00 -23.58 -22.71
N PRO A 162 24.99 -24.92 -22.79
CA PRO A 162 25.79 -25.75 -21.90
C PRO A 162 27.29 -25.47 -22.11
N PRO A 163 28.11 -25.59 -21.05
CA PRO A 163 29.57 -25.50 -21.21
C PRO A 163 30.08 -26.61 -22.14
N PRO A 164 31.17 -26.37 -22.89
CA PRO A 164 31.78 -27.40 -23.72
C PRO A 164 32.14 -28.63 -22.87
N GLN A 165 31.90 -29.82 -23.42
CA GLN A 165 32.29 -31.08 -22.78
C GLN A 165 33.83 -31.17 -22.71
N PRO A 166 34.43 -31.63 -21.61
CA PRO A 166 35.87 -31.91 -21.56
C PRO A 166 36.23 -32.99 -22.59
N GLU A 167 37.34 -32.78 -23.32
CA GLU A 167 37.94 -33.75 -24.25
C GLU A 167 38.49 -35.00 -23.56
#